data_AF-A0A6C1RKD8-F1
#
_entry.id   AF-A0A6C1RKD8-F1
#
_cell.length_a   1.000
_cell.length_b   1.000
_cell.length_c   1.000
_cell.angle_alpha   90.00
_cell.angle_beta   90.00
_cell.angle_gamma   90.00
#
_symmetry.space_group_name_H-M   'P 1'
#
loop_
_entity.id
_entity.type
_entity.pdbx_description
1 polymer ?
#
loop_
_entity_poly.entity_id
_entity_poly.type
_entity_poly.pdbx_seq_one_letter_code
_entity_poly.pdbx_strand_id
1 'polypeptide(L)'
;MQVKEEDVFAMIDALGNHFRANLNNRYLRQAVMTLTLDRTTWNLIEQLTEKSEYYRLQGYHFDELYDRILAMARFVYHARRELQPHLRALLARQGSPSGITLSGNDRVLREMSVNNFASNLNILADMIDKLYQKVVDIDRAHHRASQPAYARVKELQELGRYLVPK
;
A
#
# COMPACT_ATOMS: atom_id res chain seq x y z
N MET A 1 -11.09 -7.35 19.29
CA MET A 1 -12.14 -6.32 19.06
C MET A 1 -12.16 -5.98 17.57
N GLN A 2 -13.26 -5.41 17.06
CA GLN A 2 -13.44 -5.14 15.64
C GLN A 2 -13.62 -3.64 15.36
N VAL A 3 -13.02 -3.15 14.28
CA VAL A 3 -13.18 -1.81 13.71
C VAL A 3 -14.38 -1.84 12.76
N LYS A 4 -15.34 -0.95 12.98
CA LYS A 4 -16.58 -0.81 12.19
C LYS A 4 -16.88 0.63 11.78
N GLU A 5 -15.95 1.53 12.08
CA GLU A 5 -16.04 2.96 11.82
C GLU A 5 -15.98 3.23 10.32
N GLU A 6 -17.00 3.92 9.79
CA GLU A 6 -17.13 4.22 8.35
C GLU A 6 -15.95 5.03 7.81
N ASP A 7 -15.41 5.94 8.62
CA ASP A 7 -14.19 6.70 8.32
C ASP A 7 -13.02 5.79 7.93
N VAL A 8 -12.82 4.68 8.65
CA VAL A 8 -11.69 3.76 8.41
C VAL A 8 -11.90 3.03 7.09
N PHE A 9 -13.12 2.58 6.81
CA PHE A 9 -13.44 1.96 5.53
C PHE A 9 -13.21 2.93 4.36
N ALA A 10 -13.64 4.19 4.50
CA ALA A 10 -13.42 5.21 3.48
C ALA A 10 -11.92 5.47 3.23
N MET A 11 -11.10 5.49 4.29
CA MET A 11 -9.65 5.62 4.16
C MET A 11 -9.01 4.42 3.45
N ILE A 12 -9.44 3.20 3.78
CA ILE A 12 -8.97 1.96 3.12
C ILE A 12 -9.34 1.97 1.64
N ASP A 13 -10.58 2.33 1.30
CA ASP A 13 -11.05 2.37 -0.09
C ASP A 13 -10.28 3.42 -0.90
N ALA A 14 -10.06 4.62 -0.34
CA ALA A 14 -9.24 5.65 -0.95
C ALA A 14 -7.80 5.16 -1.19
N LEU A 15 -7.19 4.50 -0.20
CA LEU A 15 -5.85 3.93 -0.28
C LEU A 15 -5.76 2.87 -1.38
N GLY A 16 -6.71 1.93 -1.42
CA GLY A 16 -6.78 0.89 -2.43
C GLY A 16 -6.95 1.44 -3.85
N ASN A 17 -7.76 2.50 -4.00
CA ASN A 17 -7.93 3.20 -5.28
C ASN A 17 -6.64 3.89 -5.72
N HIS A 18 -5.96 4.61 -4.81
CA HIS A 18 -4.69 5.26 -5.11
C HIS A 18 -3.62 4.25 -5.50
N PHE A 19 -3.47 3.15 -4.74
CA PHE A 19 -2.52 2.09 -5.04
C PHE A 19 -2.73 1.52 -6.45
N ARG A 20 -3.96 1.13 -6.80
CA ARG A 20 -4.27 0.49 -8.10
C ARG A 20 -4.15 1.47 -9.28
N ALA A 21 -4.61 2.71 -9.12
CA ALA A 21 -4.58 3.69 -10.20
C ALA A 21 -3.16 4.20 -10.50
N ASN A 22 -2.36 4.40 -9.45
CA ASN A 22 -1.13 5.17 -9.56
C ASN A 22 0.16 4.35 -9.42
N LEU A 23 0.12 3.21 -8.71
CA LEU A 23 1.32 2.43 -8.40
C LEU A 23 1.28 1.03 -9.00
N ASN A 24 0.13 0.34 -8.94
CA ASN A 24 -0.08 -1.00 -9.51
C ASN A 24 -0.96 -0.99 -10.77
N ASN A 25 -0.72 -0.01 -11.66
CA ASN A 25 -1.45 0.12 -12.92
C ASN A 25 -0.80 -0.71 -14.04
N ARG A 26 -1.47 -0.79 -15.20
CA ARG A 26 -1.01 -1.59 -16.35
C ARG A 26 0.42 -1.28 -16.84
N TYR A 27 0.92 -0.08 -16.59
CA TYR A 27 2.25 0.35 -17.05
C TYR A 27 3.36 0.00 -16.05
N LEU A 28 3.03 0.00 -14.76
CA LEU A 28 3.98 -0.21 -13.67
C LEU A 28 3.93 -1.63 -13.10
N ARG A 29 2.83 -2.36 -13.32
CA ARG A 29 2.58 -3.69 -12.74
C ARG A 29 3.75 -4.65 -12.95
N GLN A 30 4.33 -4.71 -14.14
CA GLN A 30 5.47 -5.61 -14.41
C GLN A 30 6.70 -5.29 -13.57
N ALA A 31 6.97 -4.00 -13.32
CA ALA A 31 8.09 -3.58 -12.49
C ALA A 31 7.77 -3.70 -10.99
N VAL A 32 6.51 -3.46 -10.61
CA VAL A 32 6.03 -3.70 -9.24
C VAL A 32 6.16 -5.16 -8.82
N MET A 33 5.88 -6.09 -9.75
CA MET A 33 6.02 -7.54 -9.49
C MET A 33 7.47 -8.01 -9.36
N THR A 34 8.48 -7.16 -9.62
CA THR A 34 9.90 -7.52 -9.37
C THR A 34 10.35 -7.21 -7.95
N LEU A 35 9.50 -6.59 -7.13
CA LEU A 35 9.82 -6.30 -5.73
C LEU A 35 10.03 -7.60 -4.94
N THR A 36 10.99 -7.58 -4.01
CA THR A 36 11.33 -8.71 -3.15
C THR A 36 10.36 -8.88 -1.97
N LEU A 37 9.06 -8.85 -2.25
CA LEU A 37 8.01 -9.11 -1.26
C LEU A 37 7.61 -10.58 -1.30
N ASP A 38 7.45 -11.20 -0.14
CA ASP A 38 6.96 -12.57 -0.05
C ASP A 38 5.47 -12.67 -0.39
N ARG A 39 5.02 -13.88 -0.72
CA ARG A 39 3.63 -14.13 -1.13
C ARG A 39 2.62 -13.71 -0.05
N THR A 40 2.99 -13.84 1.22
CA THR A 40 2.11 -13.45 2.34
C THR A 40 1.89 -11.95 2.35
N THR A 41 2.95 -11.15 2.21
CA THR A 41 2.84 -9.69 2.14
C THR A 41 1.97 -9.25 0.95
N TRP A 42 2.15 -9.88 -0.22
CA TRP A 42 1.29 -9.61 -1.39
C TRP A 42 -0.18 -9.92 -1.13
N ASN A 43 -0.49 -11.05 -0.50
CA ASN A 43 -1.87 -11.41 -0.16
C ASN A 43 -2.50 -10.41 0.82
N LEU A 44 -1.75 -9.91 1.80
CA LEU A 44 -2.22 -8.91 2.75
C LEU A 44 -2.52 -7.56 2.07
N ILE A 45 -1.66 -7.15 1.12
CA ILE A 45 -1.88 -5.98 0.28
C ILE A 45 -3.17 -6.14 -0.53
N GLU A 46 -3.36 -7.28 -1.21
CA GLU A 46 -4.57 -7.56 -1.99
C GLU A 46 -5.83 -7.55 -1.12
N GLN A 47 -5.77 -8.13 0.09
CA GLN A 47 -6.88 -8.10 1.04
C GLN A 47 -7.26 -6.68 1.46
N LEU A 48 -6.27 -5.79 1.60
CA LEU A 48 -6.50 -4.39 1.96
C LEU A 48 -7.05 -3.57 0.78
N THR A 49 -6.59 -3.82 -0.45
CA THR A 49 -6.88 -2.95 -1.60
C THR A 49 -8.00 -3.42 -2.51
N GLU A 50 -8.31 -4.71 -2.53
CA GLU A 50 -9.28 -5.30 -3.46
C GLU A 50 -10.47 -5.96 -2.75
N LYS A 51 -10.26 -6.46 -1.52
CA LYS A 51 -11.28 -7.22 -0.78
C LYS A 51 -11.89 -6.44 0.39
N SER A 52 -11.75 -5.12 0.40
CA SER A 52 -12.21 -4.27 1.51
C SER A 52 -13.73 -4.37 1.75
N GLU A 53 -14.51 -4.58 0.69
CA GLU A 53 -15.98 -4.72 0.75
C GLU A 53 -16.43 -5.92 1.59
N TYR A 54 -15.71 -7.04 1.56
CA TYR A 54 -16.05 -8.25 2.33
C TYR A 54 -15.96 -8.01 3.85
N TYR A 55 -15.07 -7.11 4.27
CA TYR A 55 -14.86 -6.78 5.68
C TYR A 55 -15.81 -5.69 6.18
N ARG A 56 -16.54 -5.00 5.29
CA ARG A 56 -17.47 -3.94 5.67
C ARG A 56 -18.65 -4.47 6.50
N LEU A 57 -19.09 -5.71 6.25
CA LEU A 57 -20.19 -6.35 6.99
C LEU A 57 -19.76 -6.90 8.35
N GLN A 58 -18.53 -7.44 8.44
CA GLN A 58 -18.05 -8.12 9.65
C GLN A 58 -17.24 -7.20 10.57
N GLY A 59 -16.64 -6.14 10.03
CA GLY A 59 -15.63 -5.33 10.71
C GLY A 59 -14.24 -5.95 10.59
N TYR A 60 -13.21 -5.13 10.74
CA TYR A 60 -11.81 -5.58 10.75
C TYR A 60 -11.38 -5.96 12.16
N HIS A 61 -10.73 -7.10 12.35
CA HIS A 61 -9.96 -7.34 13.57
C HIS A 61 -8.74 -6.41 13.58
N PHE A 62 -8.46 -5.77 14.72
CA PHE A 62 -7.32 -4.84 14.85
C PHE A 62 -6.00 -5.49 14.43
N ASP A 63 -5.73 -6.72 14.91
CA ASP A 63 -4.50 -7.44 14.61
C ASP A 63 -4.32 -7.64 13.09
N GLU A 64 -5.38 -8.10 12.41
CA GLU A 64 -5.37 -8.28 10.95
C GLU A 64 -5.19 -6.96 10.19
N LEU A 65 -5.81 -5.88 10.68
CA LEU A 65 -5.70 -4.57 10.04
C LEU A 65 -4.27 -4.02 10.20
N TYR A 66 -3.64 -4.20 11.36
CA TYR A 66 -2.25 -3.83 11.59
C TYR A 66 -1.29 -4.62 10.70
N ASP A 67 -1.51 -5.93 10.51
CA ASP A 67 -0.71 -6.74 9.60
C ASP A 67 -0.81 -6.24 8.15
N ARG A 68 -2.02 -5.85 7.71
CA ARG A 68 -2.26 -5.29 6.36
C ARG A 68 -1.62 -3.91 6.19
N ILE A 69 -1.71 -3.04 7.19
CA ILE A 69 -1.04 -1.73 7.21
C ILE A 69 0.48 -1.92 7.12
N LEU A 70 1.04 -2.85 7.89
CA LEU A 70 2.46 -3.15 7.90
C LEU A 70 2.93 -3.71 6.54
N ALA A 71 2.15 -4.61 5.93
CA ALA A 71 2.42 -5.14 4.60
C ALA A 71 2.52 -4.01 3.56
N MET A 72 1.61 -3.04 3.61
CA MET A 72 1.64 -1.89 2.72
C MET A 72 2.84 -0.96 2.99
N ALA A 73 3.20 -0.74 4.26
CA ALA A 73 4.39 0.02 4.61
C ALA A 73 5.69 -0.63 4.10
N ARG A 74 5.78 -1.97 4.19
CA ARG A 74 6.88 -2.74 3.58
C ARG A 74 6.92 -2.55 2.07
N PHE A 75 5.77 -2.59 1.39
CA PHE A 75 5.70 -2.27 -0.03
C PHE A 75 6.29 -0.89 -0.34
N VAL A 76 5.92 0.15 0.41
CA VAL A 76 6.47 1.50 0.22
C VAL A 76 7.99 1.52 0.36
N TYR A 77 8.50 0.86 1.39
CA TYR A 77 9.93 0.77 1.65
C TYR A 77 10.70 0.08 0.50
N HIS A 78 10.26 -1.10 0.07
CA HIS A 78 10.89 -1.82 -1.04
C HIS A 78 10.72 -1.07 -2.36
N ALA A 79 9.56 -0.46 -2.61
CA ALA A 79 9.31 0.36 -3.78
C ALA A 79 10.25 1.57 -3.88
N ARG A 80 10.54 2.25 -2.76
CA ARG A 80 11.50 3.37 -2.73
C ARG A 80 12.94 2.92 -2.96
N ARG A 81 13.36 1.79 -2.39
CA ARG A 81 14.78 1.36 -2.39
C ARG A 81 15.17 0.55 -3.61
N GLU A 82 14.29 -0.32 -4.08
CA GLU A 82 14.59 -1.30 -5.12
C GLU A 82 14.03 -0.85 -6.46
N LEU A 83 12.79 -0.37 -6.47
CA LEU A 83 12.07 -0.07 -7.72
C LEU A 83 12.31 1.35 -8.20
N GLN A 84 12.09 2.37 -7.37
CA GLN A 84 12.16 3.78 -7.77
C GLN A 84 13.49 4.16 -8.48
N PRO A 85 14.69 3.78 -8.00
CA PRO A 85 15.94 4.15 -8.67
C PRO A 85 16.13 3.45 -10.02
N HIS A 86 15.54 2.26 -10.19
CA HIS A 86 15.74 1.40 -11.35
C HIS A 86 14.52 1.34 -12.28
N LEU A 87 13.44 2.04 -11.96
CA LEU A 87 12.13 1.90 -12.61
C LEU A 87 12.21 2.09 -14.13
N ARG A 88 12.89 3.16 -14.58
CA ARG A 88 13.09 3.42 -16.01
C ARG A 88 13.87 2.30 -16.69
N ALA A 89 14.95 1.84 -16.06
CA ALA A 89 15.79 0.78 -16.61
C ALA A 89 15.05 -0.57 -16.67
N LEU A 90 14.30 -0.92 -15.62
CA LEU A 90 13.49 -2.14 -15.57
C LEU A 90 12.44 -2.16 -16.68
N LEU A 91 11.69 -1.07 -16.81
CA LEU A 91 10.66 -0.95 -17.82
C LEU A 91 11.25 -0.92 -19.24
N ALA A 92 12.43 -0.31 -19.45
CA ALA A 92 13.12 -0.33 -20.74
C ALA A 92 13.57 -1.75 -21.14
N ARG A 93 14.06 -2.54 -20.17
CA ARG A 93 14.49 -3.93 -20.39
C ARG A 93 13.32 -4.89 -20.62
N GLN A 94 12.19 -4.66 -19.94
CA GLN A 94 10.99 -5.49 -20.07
C GLN A 94 10.20 -5.22 -21.37
N GLY A 95 10.56 -4.19 -22.14
CA GLY A 95 9.90 -3.86 -23.39
C GLY A 95 8.50 -3.27 -23.19
N SER A 96 7.67 -3.37 -24.24
CA SER A 96 6.25 -3.00 -24.18
C SER A 96 5.47 -4.13 -23.48
N PRO A 97 4.49 -3.84 -22.61
CA PRO A 97 3.65 -4.89 -22.03
C PRO A 97 3.02 -5.73 -23.16
N SER A 98 3.37 -7.01 -23.23
CA SER A 98 2.73 -8.03 -24.06
C SER A 98 2.55 -7.66 -25.54
N GLY A 99 3.62 -7.54 -26.34
CA GLY A 99 3.53 -7.57 -27.80
C GLY A 99 2.71 -6.46 -28.48
N ILE A 100 2.21 -5.48 -27.72
CA ILE A 100 1.47 -4.33 -28.22
C ILE A 100 2.49 -3.27 -28.61
N THR A 101 2.49 -2.84 -29.86
CA THR A 101 3.17 -1.59 -30.25
C THR A 101 2.56 -0.47 -29.42
N LEU A 102 3.31 -0.01 -28.42
CA LEU A 102 2.90 1.04 -27.50
C LEU A 102 2.58 2.30 -28.33
N SER A 103 1.28 2.60 -28.46
CA SER A 103 0.79 3.79 -29.18
C SER A 103 1.44 5.05 -28.62
N GLY A 104 1.51 6.13 -29.39
CA GLY A 104 2.06 7.42 -28.92
C GLY A 104 1.44 7.85 -27.59
N ASN A 105 0.13 7.67 -27.43
CA ASN A 105 -0.58 8.00 -26.18
C ASN A 105 -0.19 7.10 -25.00
N ASP A 106 -0.01 5.79 -25.24
CA ASP A 106 0.38 4.87 -24.17
C ASP A 106 1.82 5.16 -23.67
N ARG A 107 2.69 5.66 -24.56
CA ARG A 107 4.07 6.04 -24.20
C ARG A 107 4.05 7.22 -23.24
N VAL A 108 3.25 8.23 -23.55
CA VAL A 108 3.05 9.41 -22.69
C VAL A 108 2.47 9.00 -21.34
N LEU A 109 1.44 8.14 -21.31
CA LEU A 109 0.83 7.67 -20.05
C LEU A 109 1.80 6.86 -19.19
N ARG A 110 2.65 6.03 -19.82
CA ARG A 110 3.71 5.29 -19.14
C ARG A 110 4.77 6.24 -18.58
N GLU A 111 5.21 7.22 -19.36
CA GLU A 111 6.20 8.19 -18.93
C GLU A 111 5.69 9.06 -17.77
N MET A 112 4.43 9.51 -17.83
CA MET A 112 3.78 10.20 -16.72
C MET A 112 3.71 9.32 -15.47
N SER A 113 3.36 8.04 -15.61
CA SER A 113 3.33 7.10 -14.48
C SER A 113 4.70 6.94 -13.82
N VAL A 114 5.76 6.88 -14.62
CA VAL A 114 7.14 6.78 -14.12
C VAL A 114 7.60 8.08 -13.45
N ASN A 115 7.32 9.23 -14.07
CA ASN A 115 7.72 10.53 -13.53
C ASN A 115 6.99 10.85 -12.21
N ASN A 116 5.73 10.46 -12.10
CA ASN A 116 4.90 10.67 -10.91
C ASN A 116 5.08 9.58 -9.85
N PHE A 117 5.82 8.50 -10.13
CA PHE A 117 5.92 7.34 -9.24
C PHE A 117 6.37 7.72 -7.83
N ALA A 118 7.42 8.53 -7.71
CA ALA A 118 7.95 8.96 -6.41
C ALA A 118 6.93 9.77 -5.61
N SER A 119 6.24 10.72 -6.26
CA SER A 119 5.20 11.53 -5.65
C SER A 119 4.02 10.67 -5.19
N ASN A 120 3.55 9.78 -6.07
CA ASN A 120 2.47 8.85 -5.77
C ASN A 120 2.81 7.90 -4.61
N LEU A 121 4.08 7.51 -4.49
CA LEU A 121 4.56 6.67 -3.41
C LEU A 121 4.57 7.41 -2.07
N ASN A 122 4.88 8.70 -2.07
CA ASN A 122 4.79 9.56 -0.88
C ASN A 122 3.33 9.78 -0.46
N ILE A 123 2.43 10.04 -1.41
CA ILE A 123 1.00 10.14 -1.14
C ILE A 123 0.49 8.84 -0.50
N LEU A 124 0.90 7.67 -1.04
CA LEU A 124 0.53 6.39 -0.44
C LEU A 124 1.07 6.27 1.00
N ALA A 125 2.32 6.66 1.24
CA ALA A 125 2.90 6.62 2.58
C ALA A 125 2.12 7.47 3.59
N ASP A 126 1.71 8.68 3.20
CA ASP A 126 0.91 9.57 4.04
C ASP A 126 -0.48 9.00 4.31
N MET A 127 -1.10 8.33 3.33
CA MET A 127 -2.38 7.65 3.51
C MET A 127 -2.28 6.48 4.50
N ILE A 128 -1.21 5.69 4.43
CA ILE A 128 -0.94 4.60 5.38
C ILE A 128 -0.75 5.14 6.79
N ASP A 129 0.04 6.21 6.95
CA ASP A 129 0.29 6.83 8.26
C ASP A 129 -1.00 7.37 8.88
N LYS A 130 -1.83 8.07 8.10
CA LYS A 130 -3.14 8.56 8.54
C LYS A 130 -4.07 7.42 8.95
N LEU A 131 -4.14 6.35 8.15
CA LEU A 131 -4.92 5.16 8.47
C LEU A 131 -4.44 4.53 9.78
N TYR A 132 -3.12 4.36 9.94
CA TYR A 132 -2.51 3.81 11.14
C TYR A 132 -2.85 4.63 12.39
N GLN A 133 -2.66 5.95 12.35
CA GLN A 133 -2.96 6.83 13.49
C GLN A 133 -4.43 6.74 13.89
N LYS A 134 -5.35 6.79 12.91
CA LYS A 134 -6.79 6.66 13.17
C LYS A 134 -7.13 5.31 13.81
N VAL A 135 -6.54 4.21 13.32
CA VAL A 135 -6.77 2.86 13.88
C VAL A 135 -6.22 2.76 15.31
N VAL A 136 -5.05 3.34 15.59
CA VAL A 136 -4.47 3.38 16.95
C VAL A 136 -5.35 4.17 17.91
N ASP A 137 -5.90 5.32 17.49
CA ASP A 137 -6.79 6.13 18.31
C ASP A 137 -8.07 5.37 18.66
N ILE A 138 -8.64 4.65 17.69
CA ILE A 138 -9.80 3.78 17.88
C ILE A 138 -9.43 2.62 18.83
N ASP A 139 -8.32 1.93 18.60
CA ASP A 139 -7.85 0.81 19.42
C ASP A 139 -7.67 1.22 20.90
N ARG A 140 -7.09 2.41 21.14
CA ARG A 140 -6.95 3.01 22.48
C ARG A 140 -8.31 3.31 23.12
N ALA A 141 -9.26 3.84 22.34
CA ALA A 141 -10.59 4.15 22.84
C ALA A 141 -11.38 2.89 23.21
N HIS A 142 -11.20 1.80 22.48
CA HIS A 142 -11.84 0.50 22.73
C HIS A 142 -11.17 -0.29 23.87
N HIS A 143 -9.85 -0.13 24.08
CA HIS A 143 -9.09 -0.82 25.13
C HIS A 143 -8.71 0.10 26.30
N ARG A 144 -9.63 0.91 26.82
CA ARG A 144 -9.36 1.81 27.98
C ARG A 144 -8.92 1.08 29.25
N ALA A 145 -9.26 -0.21 29.40
CA ALA A 145 -8.98 -1.01 30.59
C ALA A 145 -8.05 -2.21 30.34
N SER A 146 -7.57 -2.42 29.12
CA SER A 146 -6.73 -3.57 28.75
C SER A 146 -5.62 -3.15 27.78
N GLN A 147 -4.58 -3.97 27.62
CA GLN A 147 -3.51 -3.63 26.67
C GLN A 147 -4.07 -3.61 25.23
N PRO A 148 -3.93 -2.48 24.51
CA PRO A 148 -4.40 -2.34 23.14
C PRO A 148 -3.60 -3.23 22.19
N ALA A 149 -4.20 -3.56 21.04
CA ALA A 149 -3.60 -4.48 20.07
C ALA A 149 -2.30 -3.92 19.48
N TYR A 150 -2.21 -2.61 19.21
CA TYR A 150 -0.99 -1.99 18.66
C TYR A 150 0.24 -2.16 19.56
N ALA A 151 0.06 -2.27 20.88
CA ALA A 151 1.16 -2.44 21.83
C ALA A 151 1.74 -3.86 21.82
N ARG A 152 1.01 -4.83 21.25
CA ARG A 152 1.42 -6.24 21.17
C ARG A 152 2.20 -6.54 19.89
N VAL A 153 1.95 -5.80 18.81
CA VAL A 153 2.64 -5.97 17.52
C VAL A 153 3.91 -5.12 17.53
N LYS A 154 5.04 -5.76 17.85
CA LYS A 154 6.34 -5.06 17.99
C LYS A 154 6.81 -4.46 16.66
N GLU A 155 6.43 -5.06 15.55
CA GLU A 155 6.78 -4.66 14.20
C GLU A 155 6.20 -3.28 13.82
N LEU A 156 5.14 -2.82 14.49
CA LEU A 156 4.58 -1.49 14.27
C LEU A 156 5.53 -0.36 14.69
N GLN A 157 6.52 -0.64 15.55
CA GLN A 157 7.56 0.33 15.89
C GLN A 157 8.43 0.71 14.68
N GLU A 158 8.48 -0.14 13.65
CA GLU A 158 9.23 0.12 12.43
C GLU A 158 8.46 0.90 11.36
N LEU A 159 7.16 1.16 11.53
CA LEU A 159 6.34 1.91 10.55
C LEU A 159 6.96 3.26 10.20
N GLY A 160 7.39 4.03 11.20
CA GLY A 160 8.04 5.32 10.98
C GLY A 160 9.31 5.20 10.13
N ARG A 161 10.06 4.11 10.26
CA ARG A 161 11.25 3.84 9.43
C ARG A 161 10.89 3.51 7.99
N TYR A 162 9.77 2.83 7.76
CA TYR A 162 9.32 2.44 6.42
C TYR A 162 8.68 3.61 5.65
N LEU A 163 7.94 4.47 6.35
CA LEU A 163 7.14 5.53 5.73
C LEU A 163 7.90 6.85 5.55
N VAL A 164 8.95 7.12 6.33
CA VAL A 164 9.77 8.33 6.16
C VAL A 164 10.75 8.16 4.98
N PRO A 165 10.72 9.05 3.97
CA PRO A 165 11.70 9.02 2.89
C PRO A 165 13.09 9.34 3.46
N LYS A 166 14.07 8.47 3.19
CA LYS A 166 15.49 8.69 3.48
C LYS A 166 16.26 8.91 2.19
#